data_AF-A0A4R6TZG6-F1
#
_entry.id   AF-A0A4R6TZG6-F1
#
_cell.length_a   1.000
_cell.length_b   1.000
_cell.length_c   1.000
_cell.angle_alpha   90.00
_cell.angle_beta   90.00
_cell.angle_gamma   90.00
#
_symmetry.space_group_name_H-M   'P 1'
#
loop_
_entity.id
_entity.type
_entity.pdbx_description
1 polymer ?
#
loop_
_entity_poly.entity_id
_entity_poly.type
_entity_poly.pdbx_seq_one_letter_code
_entity_poly.pdbx_strand_id
1 'polypeptide(L)'
;MSKKIEAPFFISIIVALVYLPFFFVDFIIIELMGGVYHNLLHLMVFLLVLYIIELVLGLLMDSLSKVISDFTSFEVPSEVVLFFDFFLSLGILTWLDSIFSTVDLSFATEAVIMLVHSLTLYLVNKTNATSQQDEASEEEKLAPHIEYEIELILREENYVNCINTIKMKYPEIPKTQIIKTVRRILHEQR
;
A
#
# COMPACT_ATOMS: atom_id res chain seq x y z
N MET A 1 -6.90 37.93 -7.85
CA MET A 1 -6.92 36.65 -8.58
C MET A 1 -5.53 35.99 -8.42
N SER A 2 -5.24 35.37 -7.27
CA SER A 2 -3.98 34.62 -7.04
C SER A 2 -4.09 33.83 -5.73
N LYS A 3 -4.74 32.67 -5.75
CA LYS A 3 -4.77 31.72 -4.60
C LYS A 3 -4.55 30.26 -5.02
N LYS A 4 -4.42 29.97 -6.32
CA LYS A 4 -4.30 28.60 -6.83
C LYS A 4 -2.86 28.10 -7.03
N ILE A 5 -1.87 28.99 -7.03
CA ILE A 5 -0.45 28.63 -7.28
C ILE A 5 0.30 28.30 -5.97
N GLU A 6 -0.20 28.76 -4.83
CA GLU A 6 0.45 28.54 -3.52
C GLU A 6 0.31 27.08 -3.05
N ALA A 7 -0.86 26.47 -3.22
CA ALA A 7 -1.11 25.09 -2.81
C ALA A 7 -0.12 24.06 -3.40
N PRO A 8 0.13 24.01 -4.73
CA PRO A 8 1.09 23.05 -5.28
C PRO A 8 2.53 23.30 -4.82
N PHE A 9 2.91 24.56 -4.56
CA PHE A 9 4.23 24.90 -4.05
C PHE A 9 4.44 24.39 -2.61
N PHE A 10 3.46 24.61 -1.72
CA PHE A 10 3.52 24.09 -0.35
C PHE A 10 3.51 22.56 -0.32
N ILE A 11 2.70 21.91 -1.15
CA ILE A 11 2.69 20.45 -1.28
C ILE A 11 4.07 19.96 -1.71
N SER A 12 4.69 20.59 -2.71
CA SER A 12 6.03 20.22 -3.17
C SER A 12 7.09 20.36 -2.08
N ILE A 13 7.03 21.41 -1.25
CA ILE A 13 7.93 21.58 -0.11
C ILE A 13 7.74 20.47 0.92
N ILE A 14 6.49 20.14 1.26
CA ILE A 14 6.19 19.09 2.23
C ILE A 14 6.71 17.74 1.73
N VAL A 15 6.43 17.42 0.47
CA VAL A 15 6.93 16.20 -0.18
C VAL A 15 8.46 16.17 -0.14
N ALA A 16 9.14 17.25 -0.53
CA ALA A 16 10.60 17.32 -0.48
C ALA A 16 11.14 17.13 0.94
N LEU A 17 10.49 17.71 1.95
CA LEU A 17 10.87 17.57 3.35
C LEU A 17 10.72 16.12 3.84
N VAL A 18 9.69 15.41 3.40
CA VAL A 18 9.44 14.00 3.74
C VAL A 18 10.48 13.08 3.11
N TYR A 19 10.91 13.35 1.88
CA TYR A 19 11.93 12.54 1.20
C TYR A 19 13.37 12.89 1.56
N LEU A 20 13.61 14.06 2.17
CA LEU A 20 14.93 14.49 2.61
C LEU A 20 15.67 13.47 3.53
N PRO A 21 15.03 12.85 4.55
CA PRO A 21 15.70 11.82 5.34
C PRO A 21 16.10 10.59 4.51
N PHE A 22 15.26 10.15 3.58
CA PHE A 22 15.57 9.04 2.67
C PHE A 22 16.77 9.39 1.79
N PHE A 23 16.78 10.59 1.23
CA PHE A 23 17.90 11.10 0.44
C PHE A 23 19.21 11.08 1.24
N PHE A 24 19.17 11.49 2.51
CA PHE A 24 20.36 11.48 3.36
C PHE A 24 20.86 10.07 3.67
N VAL A 25 19.95 9.13 3.91
CA VAL A 25 20.30 7.71 4.12
C VAL A 25 20.94 7.11 2.87
N ASP A 26 20.32 7.30 1.71
CA ASP A 26 20.83 6.77 0.44
C ASP A 26 22.19 7.38 0.08
N PHE A 27 22.36 8.68 0.31
CA PHE A 27 23.65 9.36 0.15
C PHE A 27 24.75 8.72 1.02
N ILE A 28 24.45 8.46 2.30
CA ILE A 28 25.40 7.79 3.20
C ILE A 28 25.73 6.38 2.71
N ILE A 29 24.72 5.61 2.28
CA ILE A 29 24.93 4.25 1.77
C ILE A 29 25.87 4.27 0.56
N ILE A 30 25.63 5.17 -0.39
CA ILE A 30 26.43 5.30 -1.60
C ILE A 30 27.87 5.70 -1.28
N GLU A 31 28.07 6.69 -0.40
CA GLU A 31 29.41 7.11 0.04
C GLU A 31 30.17 6.00 0.76
N LEU A 32 29.51 5.26 1.67
CA LEU A 32 30.14 4.18 2.43
C LEU A 32 30.49 2.96 1.55
N MET A 33 29.70 2.70 0.50
CA MET A 33 29.91 1.56 -0.40
C MET A 33 30.76 1.90 -1.63
N GLY A 34 31.23 3.15 -1.74
CA GLY A 34 32.12 3.60 -2.80
C GLY A 34 31.44 3.74 -4.16
N GLY A 35 30.16 4.11 -4.18
CA GLY A 35 29.46 4.44 -5.43
C GLY A 35 30.06 5.66 -6.11
N VAL A 36 30.11 5.65 -7.44
CA VAL A 36 30.74 6.72 -8.23
C VAL A 36 29.66 7.54 -8.91
N TYR A 37 29.77 8.86 -8.84
CA TYR A 37 28.84 9.76 -9.52
C TYR A 37 29.57 11.01 -10.00
N HIS A 38 29.14 11.58 -11.13
CA HIS A 38 29.88 12.67 -11.76
C HIS A 38 29.81 13.98 -10.96
N ASN A 39 28.61 14.32 -10.44
CA ASN A 39 28.37 15.46 -9.57
C ASN A 39 27.17 15.17 -8.65
N LEU A 40 27.12 15.80 -7.48
CA LEU A 40 26.00 15.67 -6.53
C LEU A 40 24.62 15.89 -7.17
N LEU A 41 24.53 16.83 -8.13
CA LEU A 41 23.27 17.12 -8.83
C LEU A 41 22.77 15.92 -9.65
N HIS A 42 23.66 15.16 -10.28
CA HIS A 42 23.27 13.96 -11.02
C HIS A 42 22.75 12.88 -10.08
N LEU A 43 23.40 12.70 -8.93
CA LEU A 43 22.92 11.82 -7.88
C LEU A 43 21.55 12.24 -7.34
N MET A 44 21.33 13.55 -7.14
CA MET A 44 20.02 14.08 -6.73
C MET A 44 18.92 13.76 -7.74
N VAL A 45 19.18 13.98 -9.03
CA VAL A 45 18.22 13.69 -10.09
C VAL A 45 17.96 12.19 -10.19
N PHE A 46 19.01 11.36 -10.09
CA PHE A 46 18.90 9.90 -10.11
C PHE A 46 18.00 9.38 -8.97
N LEU A 47 18.28 9.80 -7.74
CA LEU A 47 17.48 9.41 -6.57
C LEU A 47 16.05 9.95 -6.64
N LEU A 48 15.85 11.17 -7.15
CA LEU A 48 14.50 11.71 -7.37
C LEU A 48 13.69 10.85 -8.34
N VAL A 49 14.29 10.45 -9.46
CA VAL A 49 13.64 9.58 -10.45
C VAL A 49 13.33 8.22 -9.83
N LEU A 50 14.27 7.64 -9.08
CA LEU A 50 14.07 6.40 -8.34
C LEU A 50 12.85 6.49 -7.42
N TYR A 51 12.77 7.51 -6.57
CA TYR A 51 11.65 7.69 -5.64
C TYR A 51 10.30 7.86 -6.33
N ILE A 52 10.26 8.54 -7.48
CA ILE A 52 9.02 8.67 -8.27
C ILE A 52 8.60 7.29 -8.79
N ILE A 53 9.54 6.48 -9.29
CA ILE A 53 9.23 5.15 -9.81
C ILE A 53 8.78 4.23 -8.68
N GLU A 54 9.48 4.22 -7.54
CA GLU A 54 9.11 3.42 -6.37
C GLU A 54 7.73 3.81 -5.82
N LEU A 55 7.42 5.11 -5.76
CA LEU A 55 6.08 5.58 -5.38
C LEU A 55 5.00 4.99 -6.30
N VAL A 56 5.21 5.08 -7.61
CA VAL A 56 4.27 4.55 -8.61
C VAL A 56 4.14 3.03 -8.47
N LEU A 57 5.25 2.33 -8.26
CA LEU A 57 5.27 0.89 -8.10
C LEU A 57 4.55 0.43 -6.82
N GLY A 58 4.78 1.11 -5.70
CA GLY A 58 4.09 0.85 -4.44
C GLY A 58 2.57 1.00 -4.59
N LEU A 59 2.12 2.09 -5.23
CA LEU A 59 0.70 2.29 -5.52
C LEU A 59 0.09 1.19 -6.39
N LEU A 60 0.85 0.68 -7.37
CA LEU A 60 0.43 -0.43 -8.20
C LEU A 60 0.37 -1.74 -7.41
N MET A 61 1.35 -2.02 -6.53
CA MET A 61 1.36 -3.21 -5.70
C MET A 61 0.23 -3.24 -4.68
N ASP A 62 -0.04 -2.12 -4.02
CA ASP A 62 -1.16 -2.00 -3.09
C ASP A 62 -2.49 -2.24 -3.82
N SER A 63 -2.64 -1.67 -5.02
CA SER A 63 -3.83 -1.85 -5.85
C SER A 63 -4.00 -3.32 -6.29
N LEU A 64 -2.91 -3.96 -6.73
CA LEU A 64 -2.91 -5.37 -7.14
C LEU A 64 -3.24 -6.29 -5.97
N SER A 65 -2.59 -6.09 -4.82
CA SER A 65 -2.84 -6.87 -3.60
C SER A 65 -4.31 -6.81 -3.20
N LYS A 66 -4.88 -5.61 -3.19
CA LYS A 66 -6.30 -5.41 -2.87
C LYS A 66 -7.23 -6.11 -3.87
N VAL A 67 -6.97 -5.96 -5.16
CA VAL A 67 -7.75 -6.65 -6.21
C VAL A 67 -7.66 -8.17 -6.04
N ILE A 68 -6.47 -8.72 -5.77
CA ILE A 68 -6.31 -10.17 -5.56
C ILE A 68 -7.12 -10.62 -4.34
N SER A 69 -7.09 -9.88 -3.22
CA SER A 69 -7.90 -10.19 -2.03
C SER A 69 -9.41 -10.05 -2.25
N ASP A 70 -9.85 -9.18 -3.16
CA ASP A 70 -11.27 -9.00 -3.48
C ASP A 70 -11.80 -10.13 -4.39
N PHE A 71 -10.95 -10.65 -5.30
CA PHE A 71 -11.30 -11.70 -6.26
C PHE A 71 -11.06 -13.12 -5.74
N THR A 72 -10.08 -13.29 -4.85
CA THR A 72 -9.78 -14.57 -4.21
C THR A 72 -10.00 -14.43 -2.71
N SER A 73 -10.65 -15.41 -2.06
CA SER A 73 -10.70 -15.46 -0.59
C SER A 73 -9.34 -15.76 0.06
N PHE A 74 -8.24 -15.63 -0.69
CA PHE A 74 -6.89 -15.88 -0.24
C PHE A 74 -6.18 -14.54 -0.02
N GLU A 75 -5.81 -14.26 1.22
CA GLU A 75 -4.96 -13.13 1.53
C GLU A 75 -3.52 -13.47 1.14
N VAL A 76 -2.90 -12.62 0.31
CA VAL A 76 -1.49 -12.79 -0.04
C VAL A 76 -0.66 -12.49 1.20
N PRO A 77 0.21 -13.43 1.65
CA PRO A 77 1.06 -13.19 2.82
C PRO A 77 1.95 -11.95 2.61
N SER A 78 2.10 -11.13 3.64
CA SER A 78 2.86 -9.89 3.59
C SER A 78 4.32 -10.09 3.15
N GLU A 79 4.88 -11.25 3.47
CA GLU A 79 6.24 -11.66 3.14
C GLU A 79 6.42 -11.92 1.64
N VAL A 80 5.38 -12.43 0.97
CA VAL A 80 5.40 -12.68 -0.48
C VAL A 80 5.34 -11.36 -1.24
N VAL A 81 4.51 -10.43 -0.76
CA VAL A 81 4.42 -9.07 -1.32
C VAL A 81 5.76 -8.36 -1.16
N LEU A 82 6.38 -8.42 0.02
CA LEU A 82 7.69 -7.84 0.30
C LEU A 82 8.78 -8.40 -0.61
N PHE A 83 8.80 -9.73 -0.80
CA PHE A 83 9.77 -10.37 -1.67
C PHE A 83 9.61 -9.88 -3.11
N PHE A 84 8.38 -9.86 -3.63
CA PHE A 84 8.13 -9.41 -4.99
C PHE A 84 8.50 -7.93 -5.19
N ASP A 85 8.13 -7.08 -4.23
CA ASP A 85 8.43 -5.65 -4.23
C ASP A 85 9.95 -5.40 -4.24
N PHE A 86 10.71 -6.12 -3.41
CA PHE A 86 12.17 -6.02 -3.39
C PHE A 86 12.81 -6.40 -4.73
N PHE A 87 12.46 -7.54 -5.32
CA PHE A 87 13.07 -7.98 -6.59
C PHE A 87 12.67 -7.09 -7.76
N LEU A 88 11.42 -6.61 -7.77
CA LEU A 88 10.95 -5.73 -8.83
C LEU A 88 11.65 -4.36 -8.74
N SER A 89 11.73 -3.79 -7.54
CA SER A 89 12.39 -2.50 -7.30
C SER A 89 13.89 -2.60 -7.57
N LEU A 90 14.54 -3.70 -7.19
CA LEU A 90 15.94 -3.96 -7.53
C LEU A 90 16.15 -4.03 -9.04
N GLY A 91 15.30 -4.75 -9.76
CA GLY A 91 15.37 -4.80 -11.22
C GLY A 91 15.20 -3.43 -11.89
N ILE A 92 14.32 -2.59 -11.33
CA ILE A 92 14.11 -1.20 -11.78
C ILE A 92 15.35 -0.34 -11.50
N LEU A 93 15.95 -0.46 -10.32
CA LEU A 93 17.15 0.30 -9.96
C LEU A 93 18.32 -0.06 -10.87
N THR A 94 18.59 -1.35 -11.06
CA THR A 94 19.65 -1.81 -11.96
C THR A 94 19.40 -1.35 -13.41
N TRP A 95 18.13 -1.34 -13.84
CA TRP A 95 17.77 -0.80 -15.16
C TRP A 95 17.98 0.72 -15.24
N LEU A 96 17.65 1.46 -14.18
CA LEU A 96 17.82 2.90 -14.08
C LEU A 96 19.30 3.29 -14.07
N ASP A 97 20.12 2.59 -13.29
CA ASP A 97 21.58 2.74 -13.22
C ASP A 97 22.21 2.52 -14.61
N SER A 98 21.79 1.47 -15.32
CA SER A 98 22.23 1.22 -16.71
C SER A 98 21.86 2.33 -17.70
N ILE A 99 20.80 3.11 -17.45
CA ILE A 99 20.39 4.23 -18.32
C ILE A 99 21.12 5.51 -17.93
N PHE A 100 21.33 5.74 -16.64
CA PHE A 100 22.03 6.89 -16.12
C PHE A 100 23.53 6.65 -16.10
N SER A 101 24.22 6.89 -17.22
CA SER A 101 25.68 6.81 -17.34
C SER A 101 26.50 7.79 -16.46
N THR A 102 25.83 8.51 -15.56
CA THR A 102 26.39 9.55 -14.69
C THR A 102 26.49 9.12 -13.23
N VAL A 103 25.90 7.98 -12.90
CA VAL A 103 25.94 7.29 -11.61
C VAL A 103 26.34 5.85 -11.91
N ASP A 104 27.26 5.29 -11.15
CA ASP A 104 27.75 3.92 -11.26
C ASP A 104 27.72 3.32 -9.87
N LEU A 105 26.68 2.52 -9.62
CA LEU A 105 26.47 1.81 -8.37
C LEU A 105 26.90 0.36 -8.54
N SER A 106 27.66 -0.14 -7.56
CA SER A 106 27.84 -1.58 -7.48
C SER A 106 26.51 -2.26 -7.17
N PHE A 107 26.27 -3.45 -7.72
CA PHE A 107 25.08 -4.26 -7.42
C PHE A 107 24.85 -4.44 -5.90
N ALA A 108 25.92 -4.51 -5.12
CA ALA A 108 25.82 -4.57 -3.65
C ALA A 108 25.20 -3.29 -3.06
N THR A 109 25.55 -2.13 -3.60
CA THR A 109 24.98 -0.83 -3.18
C THR A 109 23.51 -0.76 -3.55
N GLU A 110 23.16 -1.18 -4.78
CA GLU A 110 21.77 -1.24 -5.24
C GLU A 110 20.92 -2.13 -4.32
N ALA A 111 21.41 -3.32 -4.00
CA ALA A 111 20.73 -4.26 -3.13
C ALA A 111 20.51 -3.71 -1.71
N VAL A 112 21.49 -2.99 -1.16
CA VAL A 112 21.37 -2.40 0.18
C VAL A 112 20.35 -1.26 0.19
N ILE A 113 20.38 -0.36 -0.80
CA ILE A 113 19.40 0.72 -0.95
C ILE A 113 17.99 0.10 -0.99
N MET A 114 17.77 -0.84 -1.91
CA MET A 114 16.48 -1.50 -2.10
C MET A 114 16.00 -2.24 -0.84
N LEU A 115 16.91 -2.87 -0.10
CA LEU A 115 16.56 -3.55 1.15
C LEU A 115 16.07 -2.55 2.19
N VAL A 116 16.73 -1.39 2.32
CA VAL A 116 16.32 -0.33 3.25
C VAL A 116 14.92 0.21 2.88
N HIS A 117 14.66 0.46 1.59
CA HIS A 117 13.35 0.93 1.12
C HIS A 117 12.25 -0.09 1.36
N SER A 118 12.44 -1.34 0.91
CA SER A 118 11.47 -2.42 1.11
C SER A 118 11.22 -2.71 2.60
N LEU A 119 12.26 -2.70 3.43
CA LEU A 119 12.11 -2.88 4.88
C LEU A 119 11.34 -1.72 5.52
N THR A 120 11.57 -0.49 5.07
CA THR A 120 10.85 0.68 5.58
C THR A 120 9.37 0.59 5.23
N LEU A 121 9.02 0.26 3.99
CA LEU A 121 7.64 0.04 3.57
C LEU A 121 6.98 -1.10 4.35
N TYR A 122 7.70 -2.20 4.55
CA TYR A 122 7.21 -3.32 5.35
C TYR A 122 6.90 -2.91 6.79
N LEU A 123 7.80 -2.17 7.43
CA LEU A 123 7.60 -1.69 8.81
C LEU A 123 6.41 -0.73 8.89
N VAL A 124 6.29 0.21 7.95
CA VAL A 124 5.15 1.13 7.88
C VAL A 124 3.84 0.36 7.73
N ASN A 125 3.77 -0.58 6.78
CA ASN A 125 2.58 -1.40 6.55
C ASN A 125 2.22 -2.25 7.76
N LYS A 126 3.20 -2.84 8.44
CA LYS A 126 2.99 -3.60 9.67
C LYS A 126 2.45 -2.73 10.80
N THR A 127 3.02 -1.53 11.00
CA THR A 127 2.53 -0.60 12.04
C THR A 127 1.11 -0.10 11.75
N ASN A 128 0.77 0.15 10.49
CA ASN A 128 -0.58 0.54 10.07
C ASN A 128 -1.57 -0.61 10.26
N ALA A 129 -1.18 -1.85 9.94
CA ALA A 129 -2.01 -3.02 10.17
C ALA A 129 -2.27 -3.28 11.65
N THR A 130 -1.28 -3.09 12.53
CA THR A 130 -1.46 -3.18 13.99
C THR A 130 -2.40 -2.09 14.50
N SER A 131 -2.25 -0.86 14.00
CA SER A 131 -3.12 0.26 14.37
C SER A 131 -4.57 0.05 13.89
N GLN A 132 -4.75 -0.57 12.72
CA GLN A 132 -6.06 -0.94 12.20
C GLN A 132 -6.65 -2.18 12.90
N GLN A 133 -5.84 -3.08 13.45
CA GLN A 133 -6.32 -4.22 14.25
C GLN A 133 -6.83 -3.80 15.62
N ASP A 134 -6.23 -2.78 16.26
CA ASP A 134 -6.74 -2.24 17.52
C ASP A 134 -8.08 -1.50 17.32
N GLU A 135 -8.28 -0.85 16.16
CA GLU A 135 -9.58 -0.26 15.77
C GLU A 135 -10.58 -1.29 15.20
N ALA A 136 -10.11 -2.40 14.61
CA ALA A 136 -10.95 -3.48 14.07
C ALA A 136 -11.31 -4.57 15.10
N SER A 137 -10.87 -4.46 16.36
CA SER A 137 -11.39 -5.31 17.45
C SER A 137 -12.82 -4.93 17.86
N GLU A 138 -13.30 -3.77 17.41
CA GLU A 138 -14.70 -3.52 17.15
C GLU A 138 -14.93 -3.66 15.65
N GLU A 139 -14.92 -4.89 15.13
CA GLU A 139 -15.81 -5.20 14.01
C GLU A 139 -17.14 -4.61 14.42
N GLU A 140 -17.61 -3.57 13.73
CA GLU A 140 -18.90 -2.93 13.96
C GLU A 140 -19.95 -3.98 13.64
N LYS A 141 -20.09 -4.90 14.59
CA LYS A 141 -20.87 -6.10 14.47
C LYS A 141 -22.27 -5.57 14.44
N LEU A 142 -22.96 -5.87 13.33
CA LEU A 142 -24.35 -5.48 13.22
C LEU A 142 -25.05 -5.94 14.50
N ALA A 143 -25.90 -5.07 15.03
CA ALA A 143 -26.57 -5.37 16.29
C ALA A 143 -27.21 -6.78 16.20
N PRO A 144 -27.16 -7.59 17.27
CA PRO A 144 -27.49 -9.02 17.20
C PRO A 144 -28.86 -9.34 16.59
N HIS A 145 -29.80 -8.39 16.67
CA HIS A 145 -31.12 -8.50 16.06
C HIS A 145 -31.09 -8.50 14.53
N ILE A 146 -30.16 -7.75 13.92
CA ILE A 146 -30.00 -7.67 12.46
C ILE A 146 -29.27 -8.90 11.93
N GLU A 147 -28.31 -9.45 12.69
CA GLU A 147 -27.66 -10.73 12.34
C GLU A 147 -28.67 -11.88 12.33
N TYR A 148 -29.54 -11.96 13.35
CA TYR A 148 -30.61 -12.95 13.40
C TYR A 148 -31.60 -12.79 12.24
N GLU A 149 -31.92 -11.55 11.87
CA GLU A 149 -32.80 -11.26 10.76
C GLU A 149 -32.18 -11.64 9.40
N ILE A 150 -30.88 -11.37 9.23
CA ILE A 150 -30.12 -11.83 8.05
C ILE A 150 -30.14 -13.35 7.97
N GLU A 151 -29.93 -14.06 9.08
CA GLU A 151 -29.96 -15.53 9.12
C GLU A 151 -31.33 -16.09 8.70
N LEU A 152 -32.41 -15.45 9.14
CA LEU A 152 -33.77 -15.86 8.83
C LEU A 152 -34.10 -15.62 7.35
N ILE A 153 -33.72 -14.46 6.81
CA ILE A 153 -33.94 -14.14 5.39
C ILE A 153 -33.09 -15.04 4.47
N LEU A 154 -31.85 -15.36 4.86
CA LEU A 154 -30.98 -16.26 4.08
C LEU A 154 -31.50 -17.70 4.01
N ARG A 155 -32.38 -18.13 4.93
CA ARG A 155 -33.04 -19.45 4.85
C ARG A 155 -34.15 -19.50 3.79
N GLU A 156 -34.74 -18.36 3.45
CA GLU A 156 -35.91 -18.28 2.56
C GLU A 156 -35.58 -17.64 1.21
N GLU A 157 -34.58 -16.76 1.14
CA GLU A 157 -34.25 -15.97 -0.05
C GLU A 157 -32.78 -16.07 -0.47
N ASN A 158 -32.52 -15.69 -1.73
CA ASN A 158 -31.15 -15.58 -2.25
C ASN A 158 -30.38 -14.40 -1.63
N TYR A 159 -29.05 -14.55 -1.56
CA TYR A 159 -28.12 -13.59 -0.98
C TYR A 159 -28.33 -12.13 -1.46
N VAL A 160 -28.62 -11.93 -2.75
CA VAL A 160 -28.84 -10.60 -3.34
C VAL A 160 -30.10 -9.95 -2.79
N ASN A 161 -31.17 -10.72 -2.63
CA ASN A 161 -32.42 -10.24 -2.08
C ASN A 161 -32.27 -9.94 -0.59
N CYS A 162 -31.56 -10.79 0.17
CA CYS A 162 -31.26 -10.53 1.57
C CYS A 162 -30.57 -9.17 1.79
N ILE A 163 -29.54 -8.86 1.00
CA ILE A 163 -28.84 -7.57 1.10
C ILE A 163 -29.76 -6.40 0.77
N ASN A 164 -30.61 -6.53 -0.25
CA ASN A 164 -31.53 -5.47 -0.64
C ASN A 164 -32.63 -5.25 0.42
N THR A 165 -33.16 -6.33 0.99
CA THR A 165 -34.18 -6.30 2.04
C THR A 165 -33.64 -5.64 3.31
N ILE A 166 -32.45 -6.04 3.77
CA ILE A 166 -31.80 -5.44 4.94
C ILE A 166 -31.42 -3.98 4.69
N LYS A 167 -30.94 -3.64 3.48
CA LYS A 167 -30.60 -2.25 3.14
C LYS A 167 -31.83 -1.33 3.03
N MET A 168 -32.97 -1.86 2.61
CA MET A 168 -34.24 -1.12 2.64
C MET A 168 -34.76 -0.92 4.06
N LYS A 169 -34.57 -1.90 4.93
CA LYS A 169 -35.05 -1.85 6.32
C LYS A 169 -34.17 -1.00 7.24
N TYR A 170 -32.86 -0.99 6.98
CA TYR A 170 -31.85 -0.22 7.72
C TYR A 170 -31.01 0.64 6.75
N PRO A 171 -31.57 1.75 6.22
CA PRO A 171 -30.90 2.59 5.24
C PRO A 171 -29.62 3.26 5.78
N GLU A 172 -29.52 3.45 7.09
CA GLU A 172 -28.37 3.99 7.81
C GLU A 172 -27.14 3.08 7.79
N ILE A 173 -27.30 1.76 7.62
CA ILE A 173 -26.19 0.81 7.68
C ILE A 173 -25.45 0.76 6.34
N PRO A 174 -24.11 0.90 6.31
CA PRO A 174 -23.31 0.76 5.10
C PRO A 174 -23.55 -0.59 4.40
N LYS A 175 -23.79 -0.56 3.08
CA LYS A 175 -24.04 -1.78 2.29
C LYS A 175 -22.88 -2.78 2.39
N THR A 176 -21.66 -2.26 2.53
CA THR A 176 -20.44 -3.05 2.71
C THR A 176 -20.47 -3.89 3.99
N GLN A 177 -21.03 -3.38 5.09
CA GLN A 177 -21.17 -4.11 6.34
C GLN A 177 -22.21 -5.23 6.22
N ILE A 178 -23.38 -4.94 5.62
CA ILE A 178 -24.42 -5.95 5.36
C ILE A 178 -23.88 -7.10 4.50
N ILE A 179 -23.12 -6.78 3.44
CA ILE A 179 -22.51 -7.79 2.56
C ILE A 179 -21.51 -8.66 3.34
N LYS A 180 -20.66 -8.06 4.18
CA LYS A 180 -19.69 -8.78 5.01
C LYS A 180 -20.39 -9.74 5.97
N THR A 181 -21.42 -9.28 6.69
CA THR A 181 -22.18 -10.11 7.65
C THR A 181 -22.94 -11.24 6.95
N VAL A 182 -23.60 -10.96 5.82
CA VAL A 182 -24.27 -11.99 5.00
C VAL A 182 -23.27 -13.06 4.54
N ARG A 183 -22.08 -12.64 4.07
CA ARG A 183 -21.04 -13.57 3.61
C ARG A 183 -20.47 -14.41 4.77
N ARG A 184 -20.29 -13.81 5.96
CA ARG A 184 -19.85 -14.50 7.18
C ARG A 184 -20.85 -15.60 7.57
N ILE A 185 -22.14 -15.25 7.70
CA ILE A 185 -23.20 -16.19 8.08
C ILE A 185 -23.33 -17.32 7.05
N LEU A 186 -23.27 -17.02 5.75
CA LEU A 186 -23.32 -18.02 4.69
C LEU A 186 -22.16 -19.03 4.77
N HIS A 187 -20.99 -18.59 5.22
CA HIS A 187 -19.82 -19.45 5.39
C HIS A 187 -19.89 -20.29 6.68
N GLU A 188 -20.53 -19.78 7.74
CA GLU A 188 -20.77 -20.52 8.99
C GLU A 188 -21.85 -21.60 8.85
N GLN A 189 -22.78 -21.46 7.90
CA GLN A 189 -23.85 -22.42 7.63
C GLN A 189 -23.49 -23.55 6.65
N ARG A 190 -22.26 -23.57 6.13
CA ARG A 190 -21.76 -24.59 5.18
C ARG A 190 -20.87 -25.61 5.86
#